data_AF-A0AAW9T6Q7-F1
#
_entry.id   AF-A0AAW9T6Q7-F1
#
_cell.length_a   1.000
_cell.length_b   1.000
_cell.length_c   1.000
_cell.angle_alpha   90.00
_cell.angle_beta   90.00
_cell.angle_gamma   90.00
#
_symmetry.space_group_name_H-M   'P 1'
#
loop_
_entity.id
_entity.type
_entity.pdbx_description
1 polymer ?
#
loop_
_entity_poly.entity_id
_entity_poly.type
_entity_poly.pdbx_seq_one_letter_code
_entity_poly.pdbx_strand_id
1 'polypeptide(L)'
;LAKRKNSQIKEPAVVGAIIDLGYCFDLTDSTYLQELKAAYESMVTVYKESGIELPKNTSIGNSTDLLIRKLDCAVVQTALTYNQDANAHSYDSVKGVFWEGQELYPNAGFREKNHIQICVCNPNCIKGYFLPRSINQDYPNP
;
A
#
# COMPACT_ATOMS: atom_id res chain seq x y z
N LEU A 1 17.18 -4.77 -8.86
CA LEU A 1 16.37 -5.55 -7.89
C LEU A 1 17.14 -5.65 -6.57
N ALA A 2 16.54 -5.24 -5.45
CA ALA A 2 17.23 -5.16 -4.17
C ALA A 2 17.69 -6.56 -3.71
N LYS A 3 19.01 -6.76 -3.55
CA LYS A 3 19.56 -8.01 -3.00
C LYS A 3 19.39 -8.01 -1.48
N ARG A 4 18.45 -8.82 -0.98
CA ARG A 4 18.31 -9.07 0.47
C ARG A 4 19.46 -9.96 0.94
N LYS A 5 20.06 -9.64 2.08
CA LYS A 5 21.26 -10.30 2.64
C LYS A 5 21.12 -11.84 2.77
N ASN A 6 19.89 -12.35 2.89
CA ASN A 6 19.53 -13.77 2.96
C ASN A 6 18.41 -14.17 1.97
N SER A 7 18.44 -13.67 0.73
CA SER A 7 17.40 -14.02 -0.26
C SER A 7 17.46 -15.49 -0.68
N GLN A 8 16.35 -16.22 -0.52
CA GLN A 8 16.19 -17.55 -1.14
C GLN A 8 15.97 -17.47 -2.66
N ILE A 9 15.57 -16.30 -3.17
CA ILE A 9 15.35 -16.06 -4.60
C ILE A 9 16.72 -15.82 -5.25
N LYS A 10 17.14 -16.77 -6.11
CA LYS A 10 18.40 -16.71 -6.88
C LYS A 10 18.27 -15.87 -8.15
N GLU A 11 17.17 -16.07 -8.87
CA GLU A 11 16.88 -15.39 -10.13
C GLU A 11 15.53 -14.69 -10.01
N PRO A 12 15.51 -13.37 -9.86
CA PRO A 12 14.27 -12.63 -9.77
C PRO A 12 13.65 -12.48 -11.17
N ALA A 13 12.33 -12.65 -11.25
CA ALA A 13 11.56 -12.45 -12.48
C ALA A 13 10.69 -11.18 -12.40
N VAL A 14 10.35 -10.63 -13.56
CA VAL A 14 9.39 -9.53 -13.69
C VAL A 14 8.13 -10.08 -14.36
N VAL A 15 6.97 -9.75 -13.80
CA VAL A 15 5.66 -10.08 -14.36
C VAL A 15 4.89 -8.77 -14.56
N GLY A 16 4.31 -8.58 -15.74
CA GLY A 16 3.35 -7.52 -16.00
C GLY A 16 1.94 -7.96 -15.62
N ALA A 17 1.10 -7.03 -15.18
CA ALA A 17 -0.30 -7.30 -14.84
C ALA A 17 -1.20 -6.18 -15.38
N ILE A 18 -2.42 -6.55 -15.76
CA ILE A 18 -3.52 -5.63 -16.06
C ILE A 18 -4.43 -5.64 -14.84
N ILE A 19 -4.52 -4.51 -14.16
CA ILE A 19 -5.29 -4.37 -12.91
C ILE A 19 -6.41 -3.37 -13.16
N ASP A 20 -7.65 -3.82 -12.90
CA ASP A 20 -8.83 -2.97 -12.79
C ASP A 20 -9.04 -2.66 -11.31
N LEU A 21 -9.13 -1.39 -10.93
CA LEU A 21 -9.24 -1.03 -9.51
C LEU A 21 -10.64 -1.31 -8.92
N GLY A 22 -11.67 -1.49 -9.76
CA GLY A 22 -13.03 -1.75 -9.29
C GLY A 22 -13.54 -0.70 -8.31
N TYR A 23 -14.30 -1.12 -7.29
CA TYR A 23 -14.64 -0.27 -6.16
C TYR A 23 -13.42 -0.10 -5.24
N CYS A 24 -12.63 0.94 -5.54
CA CYS A 24 -11.34 1.20 -4.90
C CYS A 24 -11.48 2.09 -3.66
N PHE A 25 -10.92 1.63 -2.53
CA PHE A 25 -10.67 2.46 -1.37
C PHE A 25 -9.44 3.35 -1.64
N ASP A 26 -9.70 4.51 -2.25
CA ASP A 26 -8.67 5.44 -2.72
C ASP A 26 -8.27 6.43 -1.63
N LEU A 27 -7.13 6.19 -0.98
CA LEU A 27 -6.62 7.04 0.11
C LEU A 27 -6.05 8.39 -0.37
N THR A 28 -6.29 8.75 -1.63
CA THR A 28 -6.10 10.13 -2.13
C THR A 28 -7.40 10.95 -2.09
N ASP A 29 -8.55 10.29 -1.92
CA ASP A 29 -9.85 10.94 -1.75
C ASP A 29 -10.09 11.30 -0.28
N SER A 30 -10.56 12.52 -0.04
CA SER A 30 -10.82 13.00 1.33
C SER A 30 -11.94 12.23 2.02
N THR A 31 -12.92 11.70 1.29
CA THR A 31 -14.02 10.88 1.81
C THR A 31 -13.48 9.59 2.41
N TYR A 32 -12.69 8.84 1.64
CA TYR A 32 -12.08 7.59 2.08
C TYR A 32 -11.05 7.81 3.20
N LEU A 33 -10.38 8.97 3.24
CA LEU A 33 -9.53 9.36 4.36
C LEU A 33 -10.32 9.60 5.66
N GLN A 34 -11.56 10.13 5.59
CA GLN A 34 -12.42 10.21 6.78
C GLN A 34 -12.85 8.82 7.26
N GLU A 35 -13.20 7.91 6.34
CA GLU A 35 -13.51 6.52 6.69
C GLU A 35 -12.32 5.82 7.36
N LEU A 36 -11.11 5.99 6.82
CA LEU A 36 -9.88 5.42 7.39
C LEU A 36 -9.63 5.95 8.81
N LYS A 37 -9.87 7.25 9.04
CA LYS A 37 -9.74 7.87 10.35
C LYS A 37 -10.76 7.31 11.35
N ALA A 38 -12.03 7.18 10.94
CA ALA A 38 -13.06 6.57 11.77
C ALA A 38 -12.70 5.12 12.14
N ALA A 39 -12.20 4.34 11.17
CA ALA A 39 -11.73 2.98 11.42
C ALA A 39 -10.58 2.93 12.44
N TYR A 40 -9.62 3.86 12.38
CA TYR A 40 -8.56 3.97 13.39
C TYR A 40 -9.13 4.24 14.80
N GLU A 41 -10.03 5.21 14.93
CA GLU A 41 -10.62 5.59 16.22
C GLU A 41 -11.40 4.42 16.86
N SER A 42 -12.18 3.70 16.06
CA SER A 42 -12.89 2.50 16.52
C SER A 42 -11.93 1.37 16.88
N MET A 43 -10.90 1.11 16.05
CA MET A 43 -9.86 0.12 16.33
C MET A 43 -9.16 0.40 17.67
N VAL A 44 -8.80 1.66 17.94
CA VAL A 44 -8.17 2.07 19.20
C VAL A 44 -9.05 1.75 20.40
N THR A 45 -10.35 2.01 20.30
CA THR A 45 -11.31 1.69 21.36
C THR A 45 -11.36 0.19 21.62
N VAL A 46 -11.53 -0.62 20.58
CA VAL A 46 -11.58 -2.09 20.69
C VAL A 46 -10.29 -2.66 21.27
N TYR A 47 -9.13 -2.18 20.83
CA TYR A 47 -7.83 -2.64 21.32
C TYR A 47 -7.65 -2.32 22.81
N LYS A 48 -8.04 -1.12 23.23
CA LYS A 48 -7.98 -0.69 24.62
C LYS A 48 -8.88 -1.57 25.51
N GLU A 49 -10.11 -1.81 25.09
CA GLU A 49 -11.07 -2.66 25.82
C GLU A 49 -10.61 -4.13 25.89
N SER A 50 -9.93 -4.60 24.85
CA SER A 50 -9.41 -5.97 24.76
C SER A 50 -8.03 -6.14 25.43
N GLY A 51 -7.41 -5.07 25.94
CA GLY A 51 -6.07 -5.10 26.51
C GLY A 51 -4.95 -5.40 25.49
N ILE A 52 -5.20 -5.16 24.20
CA ILE A 52 -4.26 -5.41 23.10
C ILE A 52 -3.44 -4.13 22.86
N GLU A 53 -2.11 -4.25 22.75
CA GLU A 53 -1.27 -3.11 22.38
C GLU A 53 -1.47 -2.72 20.92
N LEU A 54 -1.56 -1.42 20.66
CA LEU A 54 -1.63 -0.90 19.30
C LEU A 54 -0.34 -1.20 18.52
N PRO A 55 -0.44 -1.70 17.28
CA PRO A 55 0.70 -1.80 16.40
C PRO A 55 1.28 -0.40 16.13
N LYS A 56 2.57 -0.36 15.80
CA LYS A 56 3.30 0.86 15.47
C LYS A 56 3.97 0.69 14.12
N ASN A 57 4.04 1.78 13.35
CA ASN A 57 4.88 1.83 12.18
C ASN A 57 6.33 2.01 12.61
N THR A 58 7.26 1.27 12.01
CA THR A 58 8.68 1.30 12.39
C THR A 58 9.58 1.40 11.17
N SER A 59 10.78 1.94 11.36
CA SER A 59 11.80 1.94 10.31
C SER A 59 12.48 0.58 10.15
N ILE A 60 13.24 0.42 9.06
CA ILE A 60 14.12 -0.72 8.82
C ILE A 60 15.56 -0.23 8.66
N GLY A 61 16.49 -0.87 9.37
CA GLY A 61 17.91 -0.56 9.26
C GLY A 61 18.19 0.90 9.61
N ASN A 62 18.91 1.60 8.74
CA ASN A 62 19.30 2.99 8.94
C ASN A 62 18.33 3.99 8.27
N SER A 63 17.16 3.54 7.80
CA SER A 63 16.18 4.45 7.21
C SER A 63 15.47 5.27 8.28
N THR A 64 15.19 6.53 7.98
CA THR A 64 14.26 7.36 8.77
C THR A 64 12.80 7.13 8.38
N ASP A 65 12.55 6.53 7.21
CA ASP A 65 11.21 6.22 6.74
C ASP A 65 10.60 5.05 7.53
N LEU A 66 9.31 5.14 7.83
CA LEU A 66 8.55 4.10 8.53
C LEU A 66 8.15 2.97 7.58
N LEU A 67 9.13 2.22 7.05
CA LEU A 67 8.92 1.22 6.00
C LEU A 67 8.12 -0.02 6.45
N ILE A 68 8.07 -0.30 7.76
CA ILE A 68 7.20 -1.36 8.32
C ILE A 68 5.92 -0.70 8.81
N ARG A 69 4.85 -0.86 8.03
CA ARG A 69 3.57 -0.13 8.18
C ARG A 69 2.51 -0.96 8.93
N LYS A 70 2.86 -1.55 10.09
CA LYS A 70 1.95 -2.46 10.82
C LYS A 70 0.69 -1.76 11.31
N LEU A 71 0.81 -0.51 11.75
CA LEU A 71 -0.35 0.27 12.18
C LEU A 71 -1.26 0.57 10.99
N ASP A 72 -0.70 1.11 9.92
CA ASP A 72 -1.48 1.48 8.73
C ASP A 72 -2.18 0.25 8.13
N CYS A 73 -1.50 -0.90 8.11
CA CYS A 73 -2.08 -2.17 7.68
C CYS A 73 -3.26 -2.62 8.57
N ALA A 74 -3.17 -2.46 9.89
CA ALA A 74 -4.26 -2.81 10.81
C ALA A 74 -5.46 -1.88 10.65
N VAL A 75 -5.22 -0.57 10.46
CA VAL A 75 -6.27 0.43 10.23
C VAL A 75 -6.99 0.17 8.90
N VAL A 76 -6.24 -0.03 7.81
CA VAL A 76 -6.83 -0.36 6.50
C VAL A 76 -7.66 -1.63 6.61
N GLN A 77 -7.15 -2.70 7.23
CA GLN A 77 -7.91 -3.93 7.42
C GLN A 77 -9.20 -3.69 8.23
N THR A 78 -9.16 -2.86 9.28
CA THR A 78 -10.36 -2.51 10.05
C THR A 78 -11.39 -1.79 9.18
N ALA A 79 -10.96 -0.83 8.35
CA ALA A 79 -11.85 -0.13 7.43
C ALA A 79 -12.48 -1.08 6.41
N LEU A 80 -11.70 -2.02 5.86
CA LEU A 80 -12.21 -3.06 4.96
C LEU A 80 -13.25 -3.95 5.64
N THR A 81 -13.01 -4.40 6.87
CA THR A 81 -13.97 -5.19 7.64
C THR A 81 -15.26 -4.41 7.91
N TYR A 82 -15.17 -3.15 8.34
CA TYR A 82 -16.36 -2.33 8.56
C TYR A 82 -17.15 -2.05 7.30
N ASN A 83 -16.48 -1.84 6.17
CA ASN A 83 -17.15 -1.71 4.88
C ASN A 83 -17.91 -2.99 4.52
N GLN A 84 -17.31 -4.17 4.72
CA GLN A 84 -17.96 -5.46 4.51
C GLN A 84 -19.17 -5.68 5.43
N ASP A 85 -19.10 -5.24 6.67
CA ASP A 85 -20.17 -5.39 7.65
C ASP A 85 -21.32 -4.38 7.42
N ALA A 86 -20.99 -3.16 6.98
CA ALA A 86 -21.96 -2.06 6.82
C ALA A 86 -22.62 -2.02 5.44
N ASN A 87 -21.87 -2.34 4.38
CA ASN A 87 -22.31 -2.28 2.99
C ASN A 87 -22.23 -3.68 2.37
N ALA A 88 -23.23 -4.03 1.55
CA ALA A 88 -23.27 -5.32 0.85
C ALA A 88 -22.15 -5.49 -0.21
N HIS A 89 -21.25 -4.51 -0.40
CA HIS A 89 -20.22 -4.53 -1.42
C HIS A 89 -18.84 -4.17 -0.85
N SER A 90 -17.98 -5.19 -0.75
CA SER A 90 -16.59 -5.07 -0.33
C SER A 90 -15.77 -4.23 -1.31
N TYR A 91 -14.81 -3.47 -0.81
CA TYR A 91 -13.78 -2.86 -1.66
C TYR A 91 -12.99 -3.91 -2.47
N ASP A 92 -12.79 -3.61 -3.75
CA ASP A 92 -12.05 -4.46 -4.69
C ASP A 92 -10.54 -4.24 -4.61
N SER A 93 -10.13 -3.02 -4.26
CA SER A 93 -8.73 -2.64 -4.12
C SER A 93 -8.56 -1.48 -3.14
N VAL A 94 -7.32 -1.29 -2.68
CA VAL A 94 -6.89 -0.12 -1.88
C VAL A 94 -5.74 0.54 -2.62
N LYS A 95 -5.77 1.86 -2.76
CA LYS A 95 -4.70 2.65 -3.38
C LYS A 95 -4.25 3.74 -2.42
N GLY A 96 -2.94 3.87 -2.21
CA GLY A 96 -2.38 4.90 -1.34
C GLY A 96 -1.09 5.49 -1.90
N VAL A 97 -0.87 6.77 -1.62
CA VAL A 97 0.40 7.46 -1.90
C VAL A 97 1.28 7.40 -0.66
N PHE A 98 2.54 7.05 -0.85
CA PHE A 98 3.55 6.99 0.20
C PHE A 98 4.64 7.99 -0.09
N TRP A 99 4.90 8.86 0.88
CA TRP A 99 5.96 9.87 0.84
C TRP A 99 7.18 9.33 1.60
N GLU A 100 8.27 9.12 0.88
CA GLU A 100 9.51 8.53 1.40
C GLU A 100 10.74 9.28 0.91
N GLY A 101 11.79 9.30 1.73
CA GLY A 101 13.02 10.06 1.45
C GLY A 101 12.95 11.52 1.91
N GLN A 102 13.96 12.29 1.50
CA GLN A 102 14.06 13.70 1.88
C GLN A 102 13.07 14.56 1.07
N GLU A 103 12.80 15.78 1.57
CA GLU A 103 12.12 16.80 0.77
C GLU A 103 12.89 17.04 -0.53
N LEU A 104 12.18 17.15 -1.64
CA LEU A 104 12.81 17.30 -2.95
C LEU A 104 13.58 18.63 -3.09
N TYR A 105 13.13 19.65 -2.36
CA TYR A 105 13.72 20.98 -2.22
C TYR A 105 13.13 21.64 -0.94
N PRO A 106 13.70 22.75 -0.43
CA PRO A 106 13.21 23.36 0.81
C PRO A 106 11.70 23.66 0.76
N ASN A 107 10.95 23.18 1.76
CA ASN A 107 9.49 23.36 1.89
C ASN A 107 8.66 22.62 0.80
N ALA A 108 9.19 21.51 0.27
CA ALA A 108 8.46 20.70 -0.70
C ALA A 108 7.45 19.75 -0.02
N GLY A 109 6.23 19.68 -0.57
CA GLY A 109 5.29 18.59 -0.29
C GLY A 109 5.66 17.27 -0.97
N PHE A 110 6.64 17.28 -1.88
CA PHE A 110 7.15 16.10 -2.58
C PHE A 110 8.41 15.57 -1.92
N ARG A 111 8.57 14.23 -1.93
CA ARG A 111 9.78 13.55 -1.49
C ARG A 111 10.45 12.82 -2.65
N GLU A 112 11.74 12.52 -2.48
CA GLU A 112 12.59 11.84 -3.48
C GLU A 112 12.05 10.47 -3.94
N LYS A 113 11.28 9.78 -3.09
CA LYS A 113 10.83 8.39 -3.33
C LYS A 113 9.31 8.23 -3.18
N ASN A 114 8.57 9.29 -3.53
CA ASN A 114 7.12 9.20 -3.61
C ASN A 114 6.70 8.06 -4.54
N HIS A 115 5.77 7.23 -4.11
CA HIS A 115 5.22 6.16 -4.92
C HIS A 115 3.80 5.82 -4.51
N ILE A 116 3.08 5.16 -5.41
CA ILE A 116 1.76 4.59 -5.13
C ILE A 116 1.95 3.11 -4.79
N GLN A 117 1.22 2.64 -3.80
CA GLN A 117 1.00 1.20 -3.59
C GLN A 117 -0.47 0.88 -3.82
N ILE A 118 -0.70 -0.28 -4.45
CA ILE A 118 -2.02 -0.83 -4.71
C ILE A 118 -2.09 -2.21 -4.06
N CYS A 119 -3.11 -2.42 -3.24
CA CYS A 119 -3.49 -3.74 -2.75
C CYS A 119 -4.73 -4.18 -3.52
N VAL A 120 -4.66 -5.33 -4.20
CA VAL A 120 -5.83 -5.92 -4.86
C VAL A 120 -6.49 -6.89 -3.90
N CYS A 121 -7.71 -6.58 -3.45
CA CYS A 121 -8.46 -7.37 -2.48
C CYS A 121 -9.35 -8.41 -3.18
N ASN A 122 -9.90 -8.06 -4.35
CA ASN A 122 -10.68 -8.97 -5.20
C ASN A 122 -9.81 -9.53 -6.33
N PRO A 123 -9.53 -10.84 -6.40
CA PRO A 123 -8.68 -11.39 -7.46
C PRO A 123 -9.28 -11.23 -8.87
N ASN A 124 -10.60 -11.04 -9.00
CA ASN A 124 -11.25 -10.76 -10.29
C ASN A 124 -10.84 -9.40 -10.89
N CYS A 125 -10.20 -8.53 -10.11
CA CYS A 125 -9.61 -7.28 -10.56
C CYS A 125 -8.26 -7.46 -11.29
N ILE A 126 -7.63 -8.63 -11.17
CA ILE A 126 -6.47 -8.99 -11.98
C ILE A 126 -7.00 -9.53 -13.32
N LYS A 127 -7.12 -8.65 -14.31
CA LYS A 127 -7.71 -8.98 -15.62
C LYS A 127 -6.79 -9.82 -16.50
N GLY A 128 -5.50 -9.80 -16.21
CA GLY A 128 -4.50 -10.62 -16.88
C GLY A 128 -3.11 -10.36 -16.37
N TYR A 129 -2.19 -11.24 -16.72
CA TYR A 129 -0.77 -11.09 -16.48
C TYR A 129 0.02 -11.57 -17.70
N PHE A 130 1.21 -11.03 -17.89
CA PHE A 130 2.05 -11.34 -19.04
C PHE A 130 3.52 -11.28 -18.66
N LEU A 131 4.34 -12.01 -19.43
CA LEU A 131 5.79 -11.88 -19.36
C LEU A 131 6.19 -10.66 -20.19
N PRO A 132 6.80 -9.61 -19.60
CA PRO A 132 7.23 -8.44 -20.36
C PRO A 132 8.25 -8.84 -21.43
N ARG A 133 8.13 -8.25 -22.62
CA ARG A 133 9.13 -8.42 -23.67
C ARG A 133 10.44 -7.75 -23.24
N SER A 134 11.56 -8.32 -23.65
CA SER A 134 12.87 -7.66 -23.52
C SER A 134 12.84 -6.31 -24.25
N ILE A 135 13.51 -5.31 -23.67
CA ILE A 135 13.65 -3.99 -24.28
C ILE A 135 14.32 -4.15 -25.65
N ASN A 136 13.71 -3.57 -26.67
CA ASN A 136 14.36 -3.45 -27.97
C ASN A 136 15.48 -2.40 -27.86
N GLN A 137 16.73 -2.80 -28.06
CA GLN A 137 17.89 -1.93 -27.93
C GLN A 137 17.92 -0.81 -28.97
N ASP A 138 17.21 -0.98 -30.10
CA ASP A 138 17.06 0.07 -31.11
C ASP A 138 16.17 1.24 -30.63
N TYR A 139 15.41 1.03 -29.54
CA TYR A 139 14.50 2.00 -28.93
C TYR A 139 14.66 2.00 -27.40
N PRO A 140 15.79 2.51 -26.87
CA PRO A 140 16.01 2.53 -25.43
C PRO A 140 14.94 3.39 -24.74
N ASN A 141 14.49 2.96 -23.57
CA ASN A 141 13.66 3.80 -22.71
C ASN A 141 14.46 5.08 -22.33
N PRO A 142 13.79 6.24 -22.21
CA PRO A 142 14.42 7.46 -21.71
C PRO A 142 14.97 7.31 -20.28
#